data_AF-A0A645E196-F1
#
_entry.id   AF-A0A645E196-F1
#
_cell.length_a   1.000
_cell.length_b   1.000
_cell.length_c   1.000
_cell.angle_alpha   90.00
_cell.angle_beta   90.00
_cell.angle_gamma   90.00
#
_symmetry.space_group_name_H-M   'P 1'
#
loop_
_entity.id
_entity.type
_entity.pdbx_description
1 polymer ?
#
loop_
_entity_poly.entity_id
_entity_poly.type
_entity_poly.pdbx_seq_one_letter_code
_entity_poly.pdbx_strand_id
1 'polypeptide(L)' 'MFHGFLIGIKDITDFTVLGVMILIAIFGFFVDRPAFKRQGLIKDAKITSVISMVLVVSAVAMALIAKLAK' A
#
# COMPACT_ATOMS: atom_id res chain seq x y z
N MET A 1 19.63 -18.44 0.18
CA MET A 1 19.39 -17.06 -0.29
C MET A 1 17.93 -16.64 -0.15
N PHE A 2 16.96 -17.42 -0.65
CA PHE A 2 15.52 -17.08 -0.58
C PHE A 2 14.99 -16.90 0.85
N HIS A 3 15.41 -17.75 1.79
CA HIS A 3 14.98 -17.69 3.19
C HIS A 3 15.46 -16.43 3.93
N GLY A 4 16.70 -15.98 3.65
CA GLY A 4 17.24 -14.74 4.23
C GLY A 4 16.56 -13.48 3.69
N PHE A 5 16.14 -13.50 2.41
CA PHE A 5 15.35 -12.42 1.83
C PHE A 5 13.95 -12.31 2.46
N LEU A 6 13.31 -13.45 2.74
CA LEU A 6 12.01 -13.49 3.42
C LEU A 6 12.09 -12.96 4.86
N ILE A 7 13.18 -13.26 5.57
CA ILE A 7 13.43 -12.72 6.93
C ILE A 7 13.70 -11.20 6.87
N GLY A 8 14.47 -10.72 5.90
CA GLY A 8 14.67 -9.27 5.72
C GLY A 8 13.37 -8.51 5.43
N ILE A 9 12.46 -9.09 4.62
CA ILE A 9 11.12 -8.52 4.41
C ILE A 9 10.31 -8.53 5.71
N LYS A 10 10.34 -9.63 6.47
CA LYS A 10 9.62 -9.75 7.76
C LYS A 10 10.07 -8.68 8.76
N ASP A 11 11.38 -8.42 8.87
CA ASP A 11 11.91 -7.42 9.81
C ASP A 11 11.53 -5.97 9.41
N ILE A 12 11.34 -5.71 8.11
CA ILE A 12 10.84 -4.42 7.61
C ILE A 12 9.30 -4.33 7.73
N THR A 13 8.61 -5.47 7.72
CA THR A 13 7.16 -5.57 7.82
C THR A 13 6.73 -5.46 9.29
N ASP A 14 6.97 -4.29 9.87
CA ASP A 14 6.35 -3.90 11.14
C ASP A 14 4.84 -3.68 10.91
N PHE A 15 4.01 -4.11 11.85
CA PHE A 15 2.56 -3.84 11.83
C PHE A 15 2.27 -2.35 11.68
N THR A 16 3.15 -1.50 12.21
CA THR A 16 3.08 -0.05 12.06
C THR A 16 3.22 0.39 10.60
N VAL A 17 4.18 -0.19 9.87
CA VAL A 17 4.41 0.12 8.44
C VAL A 17 3.22 -0.33 7.59
N LEU A 18 2.71 -1.54 7.83
CA LEU A 18 1.49 -2.03 7.17
C LEU A 18 0.29 -1.12 7.45
N GLY A 19 0.11 -0.69 8.70
CA GLY A 19 -0.94 0.24 9.10
C GLY A 19 -0.84 1.58 8.36
N VAL A 20 0.35 2.15 8.26
CA VAL A 20 0.61 3.40 7.52
C VAL A 20 0.31 3.23 6.03
N MET A 21 0.74 2.13 5.41
CA MET A 21 0.44 1.87 3.99
C MET A 21 -1.05 1.80 3.70
N ILE A 22 -1.81 1.12 4.57
CA ILE A 22 -3.27 1.02 4.44
C ILE A 22 -3.92 2.41 4.61
N LEU A 23 -3.48 3.18 5.61
CA LEU A 23 -3.95 4.56 5.82
C LEU A 23 -3.70 5.44 4.59
N ILE A 24 -2.48 5.42 4.02
CA ILE A 24 -2.15 6.18 2.81
C ILE A 24 -3.05 5.76 1.65
N ALA A 25 -3.28 4.46 1.45
CA ALA A 25 -4.17 3.98 0.40
C ALA A 25 -5.62 4.42 0.58
N ILE A 26 -6.14 4.40 1.81
CA ILE A 26 -7.49 4.90 2.13
C ILE A 26 -7.57 6.40 1.85
N PHE A 27 -6.61 7.19 2.33
CA PHE A 27 -6.56 8.63 2.06
C PHE A 27 -6.48 8.93 0.57
N GLY A 28 -5.59 8.25 -0.17
CA GLY A 28 -5.46 8.42 -1.61
C GLY A 28 -6.76 8.15 -2.37
N PHE A 29 -7.52 7.14 -1.95
CA PHE A 29 -8.77 6.78 -2.61
C PHE A 29 -9.96 7.66 -2.21
N PHE A 30 -10.08 8.04 -0.93
CA PHE A 30 -11.24 8.74 -0.39
C PHE A 30 -11.09 10.26 -0.27
N VAL A 31 -9.86 10.78 -0.21
CA VAL A 31 -9.59 12.21 -0.05
C VAL A 31 -8.98 12.77 -1.33
N ASP A 32 -7.87 12.19 -1.78
CA ASP A 32 -7.11 12.75 -2.91
C ASP A 32 -7.85 12.57 -4.24
N ARG A 33 -8.36 11.36 -4.52
CA ARG A 33 -9.13 11.10 -5.74
C ARG A 33 -10.32 12.06 -5.94
N PRO A 34 -11.22 12.30 -4.96
CA PRO A 34 -12.29 13.28 -5.14
C PRO A 34 -11.77 14.72 -5.19
N ALA A 35 -10.70 15.07 -4.47
CA ALA A 35 -10.09 16.39 -4.57
C ALA A 35 -9.60 16.66 -6.01
N PHE A 36 -8.88 15.71 -6.62
CA PHE A 36 -8.42 15.81 -8.00
C PHE A 36 -9.58 15.89 -9.00
N LYS A 37 -10.64 15.10 -8.79
CA LYS A 37 -11.84 15.20 -9.64
C LYS A 37 -12.51 16.57 -9.56
N ARG A 38 -12.60 17.17 -8.37
CA ARG A 38 -13.17 18.52 -8.19
C ARG A 38 -12.35 19.61 -8.87
N GLN A 39 -11.04 19.41 -8.99
CA GLN A 39 -10.13 20.33 -9.68
C GLN A 39 -10.06 20.10 -11.20
N GLY A 40 -10.82 19.13 -11.74
CA GLY A 40 -10.76 18.76 -13.17
C GLY A 40 -9.53 17.92 -13.54
N LEU A 41 -8.71 17.51 -12.57
CA LEU A 41 -7.52 16.69 -12.74
C LEU A 41 -7.88 15.19 -12.83
N ILE A 42 -8.61 14.82 -13.88
CA ILE A 42 -9.14 13.46 -14.06
C ILE A 42 -8.02 12.42 -14.24
N LYS A 43 -6.91 12.82 -14.89
CA LYS A 43 -5.74 11.96 -15.08
C LYS A 43 -5.07 11.62 -13.74
N ASP A 44 -4.85 12.63 -12.90
CA ASP A 44 -4.21 12.43 -11.59
C ASP A 44 -5.12 11.63 -10.64
N ALA A 45 -6.42 11.89 -10.65
CA ALA A 45 -7.39 11.09 -9.91
C ALA A 45 -7.34 9.59 -10.28
N LYS A 46 -7.07 9.27 -11.56
CA LYS A 46 -6.91 7.88 -12.02
C LYS A 46 -5.59 7.29 -11.54
N ILE A 47 -4.50 8.03 -11.64
CA ILE A 47 -3.16 7.61 -11.18
C ILE A 47 -3.19 7.34 -9.68
N THR A 48 -3.72 8.25 -8.87
CA THR A 48 -3.85 8.09 -7.42
C THR A 48 -4.68 6.87 -7.05
N SER A 49 -5.74 6.57 -7.81
CA SER A 49 -6.53 5.35 -7.61
C SER A 49 -5.72 4.08 -7.88
N VAL A 50 -4.85 4.09 -8.90
CA VAL A 50 -3.97 2.95 -9.21
C VAL A 50 -2.91 2.79 -8.12
N ILE A 51 -2.28 3.89 -7.68
CA ILE A 51 -1.27 3.89 -6.61
C ILE A 51 -1.88 3.33 -5.32
N SER A 52 -3.08 3.80 -4.95
CA SER A 52 -3.80 3.32 -3.76
C SER A 52 -4.08 1.82 -3.84
N MET A 53 -4.49 1.32 -5.03
CA MET A 53 -4.74 -0.10 -5.22
C MET A 53 -3.46 -0.95 -5.13
N VAL A 54 -2.36 -0.48 -5.74
CA VAL A 54 -1.06 -1.15 -5.65
C VAL A 54 -0.58 -1.21 -4.20
N LEU A 55 -0.72 -0.12 -3.44
CA LEU A 55 -0.35 -0.08 -2.03
C LEU A 55 -1.11 -1.12 -1.20
N VAL A 56 -2.42 -1.28 -1.40
CA VAL A 56 -3.21 -2.31 -0.71
C VAL A 56 -2.73 -3.71 -1.08
N VAL A 57 -2.51 -3.98 -2.37
CA VAL A 57 -2.04 -5.30 -2.83
C VAL A 57 -0.67 -5.62 -2.23
N SER A 58 0.26 -4.66 -2.23
CA SER A 58 1.58 -4.81 -1.62
C SER A 58 1.50 -5.04 -0.11
N ALA A 59 0.64 -4.30 0.60
CA ALA A 59 0.45 -4.48 2.04
C ALA A 59 -0.10 -5.89 2.37
N VAL A 60 -1.07 -6.38 1.59
CA VAL A 60 -1.60 -7.75 1.74
C VAL A 60 -0.52 -8.80 1.44
N ALA A 61 0.25 -8.62 0.37
CA ALA A 61 1.34 -9.54 0.02
C ALA A 61 2.39 -9.62 1.14
N MET A 62 2.81 -8.48 1.69
CA MET A 62 3.76 -8.43 2.80
C MET A 62 3.20 -9.05 4.08
N ALA A 63 1.92 -8.81 4.40
CA ALA A 63 1.27 -9.46 5.55
C ALA A 63 1.21 -10.99 5.41
N LEU A 64 0.93 -11.50 4.20
CA LEU A 64 0.94 -12.95 3.92
C LEU A 64 2.36 -13.54 4.04
N ILE A 65 3.37 -12.85 3.50
CA ILE A 65 4.78 -13.26 3.63
C ILE A 65 5.19 -13.28 5.11
N ALA A 66 4.86 -12.25 5.88
CA ALA A 66 5.18 -12.18 7.30
C ALA A 66 4.52 -13.33 8.11
N LYS A 67 3.30 -13.75 7.73
CA LYS A 67 2.63 -14.91 8.33
C LYS A 67 3.28 -16.23 7.94
N LEU A 68 3.73 -16.37 6.69
CA LEU A 68 4.39 -17.58 6.18
C LEU A 68 5.84 -17.74 6.67
N ALA A 69 6.52 -16.63 6.97
CA ALA A 69 7.89 -16.58 7.52
C ALA A 69 7.92 -16.59 9.07
N LYS A 70 6.78 -16.86 9.71
CA LYS A 70 6.65 -17.05 11.16
C LYS A 70 6.73 -18.52 11.49
#